data_AF-A0A7V6TZ14-F1
#
_entry.id   AF-A0A7V6TZ14-F1
#
_cell.length_a   1.000
_cell.length_b   1.000
_cell.length_c   1.000
_cell.angle_alpha   90.00
_cell.angle_beta   90.00
_cell.angle_gamma   90.00
#
_symmetry.space_group_name_H-M   'P 1'
#
loop_
_entity.id
_entity.type
_entity.pdbx_description
1 polymer ?
#
loop_
_entity_poly.entity_id
_entity_poly.type
_entity_poly.pdbx_seq_one_letter_code
_entity_poly.pdbx_strand_id
1 'polypeptide(L)'
;MSHPCFCILLRQAARKTSSVYDNALAPLGINVAQFSTLRKIRRAGSISVTELAHLSELDRSTMGRNVKVLQRMGLIEPAASDDHRETSVTLTADGRDLVERGGPLWDHAQEEIETRLGEDGVEQLQHLLRALG
;
A
#
# COMPACT_ATOMS: atom_id res chain seq x y z
N MET A 1 36.47 -4.08 -11.48
CA MET A 1 35.70 -3.48 -10.37
C MET A 1 34.31 -4.09 -10.40
N SER A 2 33.83 -4.67 -9.29
CA SER A 2 32.47 -5.21 -9.23
C SER A 2 31.51 -4.05 -8.96
N HIS A 3 30.58 -3.80 -9.88
CA HIS A 3 29.54 -2.80 -9.66
C HIS A 3 28.57 -3.28 -8.57
N PRO A 4 28.02 -2.37 -7.75
CA PRO A 4 26.98 -2.75 -6.81
C PRO A 4 25.76 -3.32 -7.55
N CYS A 5 25.15 -4.37 -7.02
CA CYS A 5 23.95 -4.95 -7.60
C CYS A 5 22.77 -3.97 -7.45
N PHE A 6 22.33 -3.35 -8.55
CA PHE A 6 21.22 -2.38 -8.55
C PHE A 6 19.93 -2.94 -7.95
N CYS A 7 19.66 -4.23 -8.16
CA CYS A 7 18.50 -4.91 -7.58
C CYS A 7 18.55 -4.94 -6.03
N ILE A 8 19.74 -5.10 -5.44
CA ILE A 8 19.89 -5.06 -3.98
C ILE A 8 19.73 -3.62 -3.46
N LEU A 9 20.28 -2.63 -4.16
CA LEU A 9 20.14 -1.21 -3.80
C LEU A 9 18.67 -0.77 -3.83
N LEU A 10 17.93 -1.11 -4.89
CA LEU A 10 16.50 -0.79 -5.00
C LEU A 10 15.68 -1.46 -3.90
N ARG A 11 15.96 -2.73 -3.56
CA ARG A 11 15.28 -3.40 -2.44
C ARG A 11 15.62 -2.76 -1.08
N GLN A 12 16.85 -2.29 -0.89
CA GLN A 12 17.23 -1.56 0.33
C GLN A 12 16.51 -0.22 0.41
N ALA A 13 16.46 0.53 -0.69
CA ALA A 13 15.72 1.79 -0.78
C ALA A 13 14.23 1.56 -0.46
N ALA A 14 13.59 0.60 -1.13
CA ALA A 14 12.20 0.24 -0.87
C ALA A 14 11.93 -0.09 0.60
N ARG A 15 12.77 -0.92 1.25
CA ARG A 15 12.60 -1.23 2.68
C ARG A 15 12.76 0.01 3.59
N LYS A 16 13.73 0.88 3.31
CA LYS A 16 13.92 2.12 4.08
C LYS A 16 12.72 3.04 3.92
N THR A 17 12.21 3.20 2.70
CA THR A 17 11.01 3.99 2.42
C THR A 17 9.80 3.41 3.13
N SER A 18 9.55 2.10 3.02
CA SER A 18 8.45 1.43 3.74
C SER A 18 8.54 1.62 5.26
N SER A 19 9.75 1.54 5.83
CA SER A 19 9.94 1.72 7.28
C SER A 19 9.50 3.11 7.77
N VAL A 20 9.62 4.16 6.96
CA VAL A 20 9.14 5.50 7.35
C VAL A 20 7.63 5.51 7.50
N TYR A 21 6.91 4.96 6.52
CA TYR A 21 5.46 4.82 6.58
C TYR A 21 5.01 3.88 7.70
N ASP A 22 5.68 2.73 7.86
CA ASP A 22 5.33 1.75 8.88
C ASP A 22 5.48 2.34 10.28
N ASN A 23 6.53 3.13 10.52
CA ASN A 23 6.72 3.83 11.79
C ASN A 23 5.63 4.89 12.04
N ALA A 24 5.26 5.65 11.00
CA ALA A 24 4.21 6.66 11.12
C ALA A 24 2.83 6.02 11.38
N LEU A 25 2.54 4.87 10.78
CA LEU A 25 1.26 4.15 10.91
C LEU A 25 1.20 3.20 12.11
N ALA A 26 2.33 2.94 12.77
CA ALA A 26 2.43 2.04 13.93
C ALA A 26 1.40 2.32 15.05
N PRO A 27 1.06 3.58 15.39
CA PRO A 27 0.02 3.88 16.39
C PRO A 27 -1.39 3.36 16.02
N LEU A 28 -1.65 3.11 14.74
CA LEU A 28 -2.91 2.53 14.24
C LEU A 28 -2.84 1.00 14.11
N GLY A 29 -1.71 0.38 14.46
CA GLY A 29 -1.53 -1.07 14.39
C GLY A 29 -1.52 -1.63 12.96
N ILE A 30 -1.16 -0.81 11.97
CA ILE A 30 -1.16 -1.15 10.54
C ILE A 30 0.16 -0.76 9.88
N ASN A 31 0.53 -1.46 8.81
CA ASN A 31 1.69 -1.12 7.98
C ASN A 31 1.29 -0.46 6.64
N VAL A 32 2.28 0.03 5.89
CA VAL A 32 2.11 0.75 4.63
C VAL A 32 1.39 -0.10 3.57
N ALA A 33 1.69 -1.39 3.50
CA ALA A 33 1.08 -2.29 2.53
C ALA A 33 -0.43 -2.43 2.79
N GLN A 34 -0.80 -2.72 4.03
CA GLN A 34 -2.18 -2.82 4.50
C GLN A 34 -2.93 -1.50 4.32
N PHE A 35 -2.36 -0.38 4.75
CA PHE A 35 -2.99 0.93 4.63
C PHE A 35 -3.18 1.36 3.17
N SER A 36 -2.19 1.10 2.31
CA SER A 36 -2.31 1.36 0.87
C SER A 36 -3.46 0.56 0.24
N THR A 37 -3.66 -0.70 0.66
CA THR A 37 -4.79 -1.53 0.22
C THR A 37 -6.12 -0.95 0.69
N LEU A 38 -6.23 -0.53 1.95
CA LEU A 38 -7.46 0.11 2.45
C LEU A 38 -7.81 1.39 1.69
N ARG A 39 -6.81 2.24 1.38
CA ARG A 39 -7.03 3.44 0.54
C ARG A 39 -7.53 3.09 -0.86
N LYS A 40 -7.00 2.03 -1.49
CA LYS A 40 -7.48 1.55 -2.79
C LYS A 40 -8.94 1.08 -2.72
N ILE A 41 -9.28 0.28 -1.71
CA ILE A 41 -10.67 -0.17 -1.48
C ILE A 41 -11.59 1.03 -1.25
N ARG A 42 -11.18 2.01 -0.43
CA ARG A 42 -11.97 3.23 -0.19
C ARG A 42 -12.30 3.98 -1.47
N ARG A 43 -11.30 4.13 -2.36
CA ARG A 43 -11.47 4.85 -3.65
C ARG A 43 -12.40 4.11 -4.61
N ALA A 44 -12.33 2.78 -4.63
CA ALA A 44 -13.17 1.96 -5.50
C ALA A 44 -14.58 1.71 -4.93
N GLY A 45 -14.76 1.85 -3.61
CA GLY A 45 -15.98 1.47 -2.89
C GLY A 45 -16.08 -0.05 -2.68
N SER A 46 -16.11 -0.81 -3.77
CA SER A 46 -16.03 -2.27 -3.80
C SER A 46 -15.08 -2.71 -4.90
N ILE A 47 -14.24 -3.71 -4.64
CA ILE A 47 -13.21 -4.14 -5.60
C ILE A 47 -12.86 -5.62 -5.41
N SER A 48 -12.59 -6.32 -6.50
CA SER A 48 -12.16 -7.73 -6.46
C SER A 48 -10.71 -7.87 -6.00
N VAL A 49 -10.40 -9.00 -5.36
CA VAL A 49 -9.01 -9.33 -4.97
C VAL A 49 -8.08 -9.38 -6.18
N THR A 50 -8.58 -9.79 -7.35
CA THR A 50 -7.85 -9.82 -8.61
C THR A 50 -7.45 -8.40 -9.04
N GLU A 51 -8.41 -7.47 -9.04
CA GLU A 51 -8.16 -6.09 -9.41
C GLU A 51 -7.26 -5.37 -8.41
N LEU A 52 -7.42 -5.65 -7.10
CA LEU A 52 -6.49 -5.15 -6.08
C LEU A 52 -5.05 -5.58 -6.34
N ALA A 53 -4.84 -6.83 -6.74
CA ALA A 53 -3.52 -7.37 -7.05
C ALA A 53 -2.91 -6.66 -8.26
N HIS A 54 -3.70 -6.48 -9.32
CA HIS A 54 -3.32 -5.75 -10.53
C HIS A 54 -2.93 -4.29 -10.21
N LEU A 55 -3.78 -3.54 -9.52
CA LEU A 55 -3.52 -2.15 -9.10
C LEU A 55 -2.37 -1.98 -8.10
N SER A 56 -1.87 -3.09 -7.52
CA SER A 56 -0.75 -3.07 -6.59
C SER A 56 0.52 -3.67 -7.20
N GLU A 57 0.49 -4.12 -8.47
CA GLU A 57 1.58 -4.84 -9.12
C GLU A 57 2.05 -6.05 -8.28
N LEU A 58 1.10 -6.72 -7.63
CA LEU A 58 1.35 -7.89 -6.79
C LEU A 58 0.72 -9.13 -7.42
N ASP A 59 1.31 -10.28 -7.14
CA ASP A 59 0.66 -11.54 -7.47
C ASP A 59 -0.62 -11.72 -6.61
N ARG A 60 -1.61 -12.41 -7.18
CA ARG A 60 -2.91 -12.64 -6.54
C ARG A 60 -2.80 -13.36 -5.19
N SER A 61 -1.79 -14.22 -5.00
CA SER A 61 -1.61 -14.97 -3.76
C SER A 61 -1.12 -14.07 -2.62
N THR A 62 -0.23 -13.12 -2.92
CA THR A 62 0.24 -12.10 -1.97
C THR A 62 -0.88 -11.14 -1.60
N MET A 63 -1.64 -10.65 -2.59
CA MET A 63 -2.81 -9.80 -2.28
C MET A 63 -3.86 -10.56 -1.47
N GLY A 64 -4.17 -11.81 -1.82
CA GLY A 64 -5.12 -12.64 -1.07
C GLY A 64 -4.73 -12.85 0.40
N ARG A 65 -3.44 -13.01 0.70
CA ARG A 65 -2.93 -13.06 2.08
C ARG A 65 -3.13 -11.74 2.81
N ASN A 66 -2.86 -10.61 2.14
CA ASN A 66 -3.06 -9.27 2.72
C ASN A 66 -4.55 -9.00 3.04
N VAL A 67 -5.43 -9.32 2.10
CA VAL A 67 -6.89 -9.22 2.28
C VAL A 67 -7.37 -10.06 3.47
N LYS A 68 -6.91 -11.31 3.60
CA LYS A 68 -7.25 -12.15 4.76
C LYS A 68 -6.77 -11.58 6.10
N VAL A 69 -5.64 -10.88 6.13
CA VAL A 69 -5.18 -10.18 7.34
C VAL A 69 -6.12 -9.03 7.67
N LEU A 70 -6.44 -8.18 6.70
CA LEU A 70 -7.35 -7.04 6.89
C LEU A 70 -8.77 -7.47 7.30
N GLN A 71 -9.27 -8.59 6.77
CA GLN A 71 -10.55 -9.18 7.20
C GLN A 71 -10.51 -9.62 8.67
N ARG A 72 -9.43 -10.30 9.08
CA ARG A 72 -9.26 -10.71 10.49
C ARG A 72 -9.11 -9.51 11.44
N MET A 73 -8.61 -8.39 10.94
CA MET A 73 -8.56 -7.12 11.68
C MET A 73 -9.93 -6.40 11.73
N GLY A 74 -10.96 -6.90 11.05
CA GLY A 74 -12.27 -6.27 11.00
C GLY A 74 -12.34 -5.00 10.14
N LEU A 75 -11.33 -4.74 9.30
CA LEU A 75 -11.22 -3.50 8.53
C LEU A 75 -11.89 -3.58 7.15
N ILE A 76 -12.09 -4.80 6.65
CA ILE A 76 -12.76 -5.06 5.37
C ILE A 76 -13.69 -6.25 5.49
N GLU A 77 -14.74 -6.25 4.67
CA GLU A 77 -15.76 -7.30 4.61
C GLU A 77 -16.06 -7.68 3.15
N PRO A 78 -16.63 -8.87 2.89
CA PRO A 78 -17.10 -9.21 1.57
C PRO A 78 -18.12 -8.18 1.08
N ALA A 79 -17.98 -7.72 -0.17
CA ALA A 79 -19.00 -6.89 -0.77
C ALA A 79 -20.25 -7.72 -1.08
N ALA A 80 -21.43 -7.13 -0.94
CA ALA A 80 -22.67 -7.74 -1.41
C ALA A 80 -22.61 -7.87 -2.95
N SER A 81 -22.56 -9.11 -3.44
CA SER A 81 -22.59 -9.44 -4.87
C SER A 81 -23.51 -10.64 -5.07
N ASP A 82 -24.40 -10.56 -6.06
CA ASP A 82 -25.21 -11.68 -6.55
C ASP A 82 -24.35 -12.70 -7.33
N ASP A 83 -23.17 -12.30 -7.78
CA ASP A 83 -22.31 -13.12 -8.63
C ASP A 83 -21.13 -13.68 -7.82
N HIS A 84 -21.18 -14.98 -7.53
CA HIS A 84 -20.23 -15.73 -6.68
C HIS A 84 -18.83 -15.92 -7.29
N ARG A 85 -18.55 -15.31 -8.46
CA ARG A 85 -17.36 -15.65 -9.26
C ARG A 85 -16.10 -14.86 -8.90
N GLU A 86 -16.21 -13.69 -8.26
CA GLU A 86 -15.06 -12.99 -7.69
C GLU A 86 -15.30 -12.51 -6.26
N THR A 87 -14.37 -12.83 -5.36
CA THR A 87 -14.38 -12.32 -3.98
C THR A 87 -14.06 -10.82 -4.00
N SER A 88 -15.12 -10.02 -4.08
CA SER A 88 -15.05 -8.57 -3.90
C SER A 88 -15.09 -8.20 -2.43
N VAL A 89 -14.40 -7.11 -2.08
CA VAL A 89 -14.29 -6.61 -0.72
C VAL A 89 -14.60 -5.12 -0.66
N THR A 90 -15.15 -4.68 0.46
CA THR A 90 -15.40 -3.27 0.80
C THR A 90 -14.88 -2.97 2.21
N LEU A 91 -14.78 -1.68 2.55
CA LEU A 91 -14.39 -1.27 3.90
C LEU A 91 -15.56 -1.45 4.87
N THR A 92 -15.26 -1.91 6.07
CA THR A 92 -16.19 -1.81 7.21
C THR A 92 -16.25 -0.35 7.72
N ALA A 93 -17.08 -0.09 8.74
CA ALA A 93 -17.07 1.20 9.43
C ALA A 93 -15.69 1.47 10.08
N ASP A 94 -15.13 0.49 10.78
CA ASP A 94 -13.80 0.58 11.42
C ASP A 94 -12.70 0.77 10.38
N GLY A 95 -12.82 0.11 9.23
CA GLY A 95 -11.94 0.32 8.09
C GLY A 95 -11.93 1.78 7.64
N ARG A 96 -13.12 2.38 7.45
CA ARG A 96 -13.25 3.79 7.06
C ARG A 96 -12.63 4.74 8.07
N ASP A 97 -12.95 4.58 9.37
CA ASP A 97 -12.35 5.37 10.46
C ASP A 97 -10.82 5.28 10.46
N LEU A 98 -10.28 4.07 10.31
CA LEU A 98 -8.82 3.87 10.28
C LEU A 98 -8.18 4.60 9.11
N VAL A 99 -8.78 4.57 7.90
CA VAL A 99 -8.22 5.31 6.76
C VAL A 99 -8.35 6.83 6.93
N GLU A 100 -9.35 7.32 7.65
CA GLU A 100 -9.45 8.75 8.00
C GLU A 100 -8.33 9.16 8.96
N ARG A 101 -8.16 8.42 10.06
CA ARG A 101 -7.12 8.68 11.07
C ARG A 101 -5.71 8.51 10.54
N GLY A 102 -5.49 7.58 9.62
CA GLY A 102 -4.17 7.34 9.03
C GLY A 102 -3.79 8.31 7.91
N GLY A 103 -4.73 9.10 7.39
CA GLY A 103 -4.46 10.09 6.34
C GLY A 103 -3.36 11.07 6.74
N PRO A 104 -3.53 11.80 7.87
CA PRO A 104 -2.51 12.74 8.33
C PRO A 104 -1.14 12.09 8.63
N LEU A 105 -1.13 10.86 9.15
CA LEU A 105 0.11 10.12 9.43
C LEU A 105 0.84 9.72 8.14
N TRP A 106 0.07 9.33 7.11
CA TRP A 106 0.59 9.06 5.78
C TRP A 106 1.18 10.32 5.15
N ASP A 107 0.47 11.43 5.23
CA ASP A 107 0.88 12.69 4.62
C ASP A 107 2.17 13.21 5.28
N HIS A 108 2.29 13.12 6.61
CA HIS A 108 3.55 13.41 7.29
C HIS A 108 4.69 12.47 6.83
N ALA A 109 4.45 11.17 6.69
CA ALA A 109 5.48 10.24 6.21
C ALA A 109 5.93 10.57 4.77
N GLN A 110 4.98 10.98 3.92
CA GLN A 110 5.26 11.46 2.56
C GLN A 110 6.13 12.73 2.59
N GLU A 111 5.76 13.74 3.37
CA GLU A 111 6.51 14.99 3.52
C GLU A 111 7.93 14.75 4.06
N GLU A 112 8.11 13.81 5.00
CA GLU A 112 9.43 13.42 5.53
C GLU A 112 10.32 12.84 4.42
N ILE A 113 9.76 11.99 3.56
CA ILE A 113 10.49 11.40 2.44
C ILE A 113 10.83 12.47 1.40
N GLU A 114 9.87 13.32 1.05
CA GLU A 114 10.08 14.44 0.11
C GLU A 114 11.17 15.38 0.61
N THR A 115 11.16 15.73 1.89
CA THR A 115 12.19 16.56 2.51
C THR A 115 13.58 15.90 2.45
N ARG A 116 13.66 14.59 2.67
CA ARG A 116 14.93 13.84 2.61
C ARG A 116 15.48 13.71 1.20
N LEU A 117 14.61 13.60 0.20
CA LEU A 117 14.98 13.44 -1.20
C LEU A 117 15.28 14.79 -1.86
N GLY A 118 14.58 15.85 -1.47
CA GLY A 118 14.53 17.10 -2.20
C GLY A 118 13.80 16.96 -3.55
N GLU A 119 13.58 18.08 -4.24
CA GLU A 119 12.87 18.10 -5.52
C GLU A 119 13.54 17.21 -6.57
N ASP A 120 14.86 17.34 -6.75
CA ASP A 120 15.66 16.53 -7.67
C ASP A 120 15.57 15.03 -7.33
N GLY A 121 15.58 14.67 -6.05
CA GLY A 121 15.50 13.27 -5.63
C GLY A 121 14.13 12.65 -5.93
N VAL A 122 13.06 13.44 -5.78
CA VAL A 122 11.69 13.02 -6.14
C VAL A 122 11.56 12.84 -7.65
N GLU A 123 12.09 13.77 -8.45
CA GLU A 123 12.09 13.65 -9.91
C GLU A 123 12.85 12.40 -10.37
N GLN A 124 14.03 12.15 -9.80
CA GLN A 124 14.84 10.98 -10.10
C GLN A 124 14.12 9.68 -9.73
N LEU A 125 13.43 9.64 -8.58
CA LEU A 125 12.64 8.47 -8.17
C LEU A 125 11.53 8.16 -9.18
N GLN A 126 10.80 9.18 -9.62
CA GLN A 126 9.76 9.02 -10.64
C GLN A 126 10.33 8.59 -11.99
N HIS A 127 11.49 9.15 -12.37
CA HIS A 127 12.19 8.74 -13.58
C HIS A 127 12.61 7.27 -13.53
N LEU A 128 13.21 6.83 -12.43
CA LEU A 128 13.61 5.43 -12.23
C LEU A 128 12.42 4.47 -12.29
N LEU A 129 11.28 4.83 -11.70
CA LEU A 129 10.05 4.02 -11.77
C LEU A 129 9.59 3.84 -13.22
N ARG A 130 9.57 4.93 -14.01
CA ARG A 130 9.19 4.89 -15.44
C ARG A 130 10.21 4.14 -16.32
N ALA A 131 11.48 4.18 -15.97
CA ALA A 131 12.54 3.55 -16.77
C ALA A 131 12.67 2.03 -16.51
N LEU A 132 12.17 1.54 -15.37
CA LEU A 132 12.30 0.14 -14.94
C LEU A 132 10.98 -0.66 -14.98
N GLY A 133 9.86 0.00 -15.25
CA GLY A 133 8.55 -0.62 -15.51
C GLY A 133 8.21 -0.63 -17.00
#